data_AF-A0A1G1R362-F1
#
_entry.id   AF-A0A1G1R362-F1
#
_cell.length_a   1.000
_cell.length_b   1.000
_cell.length_c   1.000
_cell.angle_alpha   90.00
_cell.angle_beta   90.00
_cell.angle_gamma   90.00
#
_symmetry.space_group_name_H-M   'P 1'
#
loop_
_entity.id
_entity.type
_entity.pdbx_description
1 polymer ?
#
loop_
_entity_poly.entity_id
_entity_poly.type
_entity_poly.pdbx_seq_one_letter_code
_entity_poly.pdbx_strand_id
1 'polypeptide(L)'
;MIKKLNIDKNLHILLIEDKEKSGFLAHCLDMNIAARGKSAASAISELKELITVQMEYCLENDMLDTLFRPAPKAYWDMYYRSQANRAINQLSLHNKHIIKDLTRHLEFAYA
;
A
#
# COMPACT_ATOMS: atom_id res chain seq x y z
N MET A 1 -34.41 3.91 2.88
CA MET A 1 -33.82 2.65 3.40
C MET A 1 -32.32 2.74 3.15
N ILE A 2 -31.53 3.12 4.15
CA ILE A 2 -30.07 3.27 4.00
C ILE A 2 -29.49 1.86 3.87
N LYS A 3 -29.02 1.48 2.68
CA LYS A 3 -28.19 0.27 2.52
C LYS A 3 -26.97 0.48 3.40
N LYS A 4 -26.89 -0.20 4.54
CA LYS A 4 -25.65 -0.28 5.32
C LYS A 4 -24.60 -0.92 4.43
N LEU A 5 -23.67 -0.13 3.91
CA LEU A 5 -22.49 -0.64 3.26
C LEU A 5 -21.68 -1.36 4.35
N ASN A 6 -21.58 -2.69 4.26
CA ASN A 6 -20.85 -3.49 5.23
C ASN A 6 -19.35 -3.33 4.93
N ILE A 7 -18.76 -2.21 5.32
CA ILE A 7 -17.36 -1.89 5.06
C ILE A 7 -16.50 -2.47 6.18
N ASP A 8 -16.41 -3.79 6.25
CA ASP A 8 -15.33 -4.49 6.98
C ASP A 8 -14.16 -4.80 6.04
N LYS A 9 -13.99 -3.96 5.01
CA LYS A 9 -12.97 -4.16 3.98
C LYS A 9 -11.79 -3.25 4.27
N ASN A 10 -10.66 -3.86 4.61
CA ASN A 10 -9.37 -3.16 4.62
C ASN A 10 -9.04 -2.67 3.21
N LEU A 11 -8.74 -1.38 3.07
CA LEU A 11 -8.32 -0.78 1.81
C LEU A 11 -6.82 -0.98 1.58
N HIS A 12 -6.44 -1.31 0.35
CA HIS A 12 -5.06 -1.44 -0.06
C HIS A 12 -4.51 -0.08 -0.47
N ILE A 13 -3.59 0.44 0.35
CA ILE A 13 -2.94 1.72 0.11
C ILE A 13 -1.52 1.49 -0.36
N LEU A 14 -1.19 1.99 -1.55
CA LEU A 14 0.18 2.04 -2.06
C LEU A 14 0.73 3.45 -1.87
N LEU A 15 1.89 3.56 -1.21
CA LEU A 15 2.62 4.81 -1.06
C LEU A 15 3.89 4.76 -1.90
N ILE A 16 4.07 5.75 -2.79
CA ILE A 16 5.21 5.87 -3.68
C ILE A 16 5.89 7.21 -3.42
N GLU A 17 7.20 7.21 -3.26
CA GLU A 17 7.99 8.44 -3.29
C GLU A 17 8.21 8.87 -4.75
N ASP A 18 7.76 10.07 -5.08
CA ASP A 18 7.97 10.70 -6.38
C ASP A 18 9.24 11.56 -6.29
N LYS A 19 10.36 10.97 -6.71
CA LYS A 19 11.68 11.62 -6.66
C LYS A 19 11.79 12.81 -7.61
N GLU A 20 11.07 12.81 -8.72
CA GLU A 20 11.12 13.92 -9.68
C GLU A 20 10.39 15.14 -9.16
N LYS A 21 9.25 14.93 -8.48
CA LYS A 21 8.43 16.02 -7.94
C LYS A 21 8.69 16.33 -6.47
N SER A 22 9.69 15.68 -5.87
CA SER A 22 10.05 15.82 -4.44
C SER A 22 8.81 15.70 -3.53
N GLY A 23 8.07 14.60 -3.67
CA GLY A 23 6.85 14.37 -2.92
C GLY A 23 6.44 12.90 -2.84
N PHE A 24 5.21 12.67 -2.41
CA PHE A 24 4.63 11.35 -2.22
C PHE A 24 3.31 11.23 -2.97
N LEU A 25 3.05 10.04 -3.50
CA LEU A 25 1.77 9.64 -4.08
C LEU A 25 1.19 8.53 -3.20
N ALA A 26 0.03 8.76 -2.62
CA ALA A 26 -0.76 7.74 -1.93
C ALA A 26 -1.91 7.31 -2.86
N HIS A 27 -2.05 6.02 -3.11
CA HIS A 27 -3.04 5.45 -4.05
C HIS A 27 -3.86 4.38 -3.36
N CYS A 28 -5.17 4.59 -3.23
CA CYS A 28 -6.12 3.58 -2.83
C CYS A 28 -6.43 2.69 -4.05
N LEU A 29 -5.93 1.46 -4.02
CA LEU A 29 -5.99 0.56 -5.16
C LEU A 29 -7.39 -0.02 -5.37
N ASP A 30 -8.18 -0.17 -4.32
CA ASP A 30 -9.55 -0.70 -4.41
C ASP A 30 -10.54 0.26 -5.10
N MET A 31 -10.25 1.56 -5.08
CA MET A 31 -11.12 2.63 -5.60
C MET A 31 -10.50 3.40 -6.78
N ASN A 32 -9.23 3.11 -7.10
CA ASN A 32 -8.43 3.83 -8.10
C ASN A 32 -8.38 5.36 -7.86
N ILE A 33 -8.27 5.75 -6.59
CA ILE A 33 -8.14 7.15 -6.16
C ILE A 33 -6.71 7.39 -5.69
N ALA A 34 -6.07 8.46 -6.15
CA ALA A 34 -4.73 8.81 -5.73
C ALA A 34 -4.62 10.29 -5.36
N ALA A 35 -3.78 10.56 -4.37
CA ALA A 35 -3.49 11.90 -3.87
C ALA A 35 -1.99 12.13 -3.73
N ARG A 36 -1.57 13.38 -3.88
CA ARG A 36 -0.17 13.79 -3.77
C ARG A 36 0.04 14.67 -2.55
N GLY A 37 1.23 14.60 -1.96
CA GLY A 37 1.62 15.46 -0.86
C GLY A 37 3.13 15.65 -0.78
N LYS A 38 3.57 16.71 -0.10
CA LYS A 38 5.01 16.98 0.11
C LYS A 38 5.66 16.00 1.10
N SER A 39 4.85 15.35 1.92
CA SER A 39 5.23 14.28 2.83
C SER A 39 4.27 13.10 2.70
N ALA A 40 4.72 11.91 3.11
CA ALA A 40 3.86 10.73 3.18
C ALA A 40 2.57 10.99 3.98
N ALA A 41 2.68 11.66 5.12
CA ALA A 41 1.54 12.01 5.96
C ALA A 41 0.54 12.92 5.23
N SER A 42 1.02 13.96 4.53
CA SER A 42 0.15 14.85 3.75
C SER A 42 -0.55 14.12 2.60
N ALA A 43 0.15 13.25 1.87
CA ALA A 43 -0.44 12.47 0.78
C ALA A 43 -1.54 11.52 1.29
N ILE A 44 -1.33 10.90 2.46
CA ILE A 44 -2.33 10.03 3.10
C ILE A 44 -3.53 10.84 3.60
N SER A 45 -3.31 12.03 4.18
CA SER A 45 -4.40 12.90 4.62
C SER A 45 -5.30 13.28 3.46
N GLU A 46 -4.70 13.77 2.37
CA GLU A 46 -5.40 14.13 1.15
C GLU A 46 -6.15 12.93 0.56
N LEU A 47 -5.52 11.74 0.55
CA LEU A 47 -6.18 10.52 0.07
C LEU A 47 -7.43 10.19 0.89
N LYS A 48 -7.41 10.36 2.22
CA LYS A 48 -8.57 10.12 3.08
C LYS A 48 -9.70 11.08 2.79
N GLU A 49 -9.39 12.35 2.53
CA GLU A 49 -10.38 13.35 2.14
C GLU A 49 -11.04 12.97 0.81
N LEU A 50 -10.26 12.61 -0.22
CA LEU A 50 -10.81 12.17 -1.51
C LEU A 50 -11.66 10.90 -1.40
N ILE A 51 -11.25 9.92 -0.58
CA ILE A 51 -12.06 8.71 -0.33
C ILE A 51 -13.38 9.08 0.32
N THR A 52 -13.36 9.97 1.34
CA THR A 52 -14.57 10.42 2.04
C THR A 52 -15.53 11.09 1.06
N VAL A 53 -15.04 12.04 0.26
CA VAL A 53 -15.83 12.75 -0.75
C VAL A 53 -16.42 11.78 -1.77
N GLN A 54 -15.63 10.80 -2.25
CA GLN A 54 -16.14 9.81 -3.20
C GLN A 54 -17.25 8.94 -2.58
N MET A 55 -17.07 8.52 -1.32
CA MET A 55 -18.07 7.72 -0.61
C MET A 55 -19.37 8.48 -0.41
N GLU A 56 -19.29 9.75 0.02
CA GLU A 56 -20.44 10.64 0.18
C GLU A 56 -21.15 10.84 -1.16
N TYR A 57 -20.42 11.17 -2.22
CA TYR A 57 -20.97 11.35 -3.55
C TYR A 57 -21.69 10.09 -4.07
N CYS A 58 -21.08 8.91 -3.93
CA CYS A 58 -21.71 7.66 -4.33
C CYS A 58 -22.96 7.34 -3.50
N LEU A 59 -22.98 7.68 -2.20
CA LEU A 59 -24.12 7.47 -1.32
C LEU A 59 -25.29 8.38 -1.69
N GLU A 60 -25.03 9.68 -1.91
CA GLU A 60 -26.05 10.68 -2.24
C GLU A 60 -26.74 10.42 -3.58
N ASN A 61 -26.03 9.77 -4.50
CA ASN A 61 -26.50 9.54 -5.88
C ASN A 61 -26.91 8.07 -6.16
N ASP A 62 -27.00 7.21 -5.14
CA ASP A 62 -27.28 5.76 -5.27
C ASP A 62 -26.33 5.03 -6.25
N MET A 63 -25.05 5.42 -6.26
CA MET A 63 -23.99 4.87 -7.12
C MET A 63 -22.94 4.05 -6.34
N LEU A 64 -23.35 3.44 -5.22
CA LEU A 64 -22.45 2.63 -4.37
C LEU A 64 -21.87 1.41 -5.10
N ASP A 65 -22.57 0.89 -6.12
CA ASP A 65 -22.09 -0.17 -7.01
C ASP A 65 -20.86 0.23 -7.83
N THR A 66 -20.67 1.53 -8.06
CA THR A 66 -19.52 2.07 -8.78
C THR A 66 -18.33 2.43 -7.90
N LEU A 67 -18.47 2.34 -6.57
CA LEU A 67 -17.49 2.82 -5.59
C LEU A 67 -16.14 2.09 -5.67
N PHE A 68 -16.19 0.77 -5.89
CA PHE A 68 -15.00 -0.08 -5.97
C PHE A 68 -14.60 -0.32 -7.41
N ARG A 69 -13.63 0.47 -7.89
CA ARG A 69 -13.00 0.32 -9.19
C ARG A 69 -11.51 0.06 -8.98
N PRO A 70 -11.02 -1.17 -9.21
CA PRO A 70 -9.63 -1.49 -8.94
C PRO A 70 -8.70 -0.66 -9.85
N ALA A 71 -7.59 -0.23 -9.28
CA ALA A 71 -6.51 0.43 -10.00
C ALA A 71 -5.90 -0.50 -11.08
N PRO A 72 -5.22 0.06 -12.10
CA PRO A 72 -4.51 -0.74 -13.10
C PRO A 72 -3.54 -1.75 -12.46
N LYS A 73 -3.41 -2.94 -13.10
CA LYS A 73 -2.60 -4.06 -12.63
C LYS A 73 -1.18 -3.66 -12.19
N ALA A 74 -0.55 -2.73 -12.91
CA ALA A 74 0.80 -2.27 -12.59
C ALA A 74 0.95 -1.77 -11.13
N TYR A 75 -0.05 -1.07 -10.59
CA TYR A 75 -0.01 -0.60 -9.20
C TYR A 75 -0.21 -1.74 -8.19
N TRP A 76 -1.05 -2.72 -8.51
CA TRP A 76 -1.18 -3.93 -7.71
C TRP A 76 0.12 -4.74 -7.67
N ASP A 77 0.79 -4.89 -8.82
CA ASP A 77 2.09 -5.56 -8.90
C ASP A 77 3.14 -4.86 -8.02
N MET A 78 3.15 -3.52 -8.02
CA MET A 78 4.02 -2.72 -7.14
C MET A 78 3.68 -2.94 -5.65
N TYR A 79 2.40 -2.97 -5.29
CA TYR A 79 1.94 -3.22 -3.93
C TYR A 79 2.36 -4.61 -3.43
N TYR A 80 2.08 -5.67 -4.19
CA TYR A 80 2.45 -7.02 -3.77
C TYR A 80 3.96 -7.22 -3.73
N ARG A 81 4.72 -6.59 -4.65
CA ARG A 81 6.18 -6.59 -4.59
C ARG A 81 6.70 -5.90 -3.33
N SER A 82 6.12 -4.77 -2.92
CA SER A 82 6.56 -4.07 -1.71
C SER A 82 6.25 -4.88 -0.44
N GLN A 83 5.09 -5.54 -0.39
CA GLN A 83 4.71 -6.45 0.70
C GLN A 83 5.64 -7.67 0.79
N ALA A 84 5.96 -8.30 -0.35
CA ALA A 84 6.90 -9.42 -0.40
C ALA A 84 8.30 -9.00 0.10
N ASN A 85 8.80 -7.85 -0.36
CA ASN A 85 10.07 -7.30 0.09
C ASN A 85 10.08 -7.01 1.60
N ARG A 86 8.97 -6.49 2.14
CA ARG A 86 8.83 -6.24 3.57
C ARG A 86 8.89 -7.54 4.38
N ALA A 87 8.22 -8.59 3.91
CA ALA A 87 8.25 -9.91 4.55
C ALA A 87 9.67 -10.52 4.53
N ILE A 88 10.36 -10.45 3.38
CA ILE A 88 11.75 -10.91 3.24
C ILE A 88 12.67 -10.12 4.18
N ASN A 89 12.53 -8.79 4.24
CA ASN A 89 13.33 -7.94 5.13
C ASN A 89 13.06 -8.23 6.62
N GLN A 90 11.82 -8.52 6.99
CA GLN A 90 11.51 -8.90 8.37
C GLN A 90 12.14 -10.25 8.74
N LEU A 91 12.07 -11.24 7.84
CA LEU A 91 12.69 -12.54 8.03
C LEU A 91 14.22 -12.43 8.12
N SER A 92 14.85 -11.62 7.26
CA SER A 92 16.31 -11.43 7.27
C SER A 92 16.78 -10.70 8.53
N LEU A 93 16.00 -9.77 9.07
CA LEU A 93 16.28 -9.12 10.35
C LEU A 93 16.18 -10.11 11.52
N HIS A 94 15.13 -10.95 11.56
CA HIS A 94 14.94 -11.92 12.63
C HIS A 94 16.01 -13.03 12.62
N ASN A 95 16.35 -13.52 11.43
CA ASN A 95 17.29 -14.62 11.25
C ASN A 95 18.74 -14.16 11.06
N LYS A 96 19.04 -12.88 11.28
CA LYS A 96 20.37 -12.30 11.04
C LYS A 96 21.47 -13.04 11.81
N HIS A 97 21.17 -13.50 13.02
CA HIS A 97 22.08 -14.29 13.85
C HIS A 97 22.32 -15.70 13.28
N ILE A 98 21.26 -16.39 12.86
CA ILE A 98 21.33 -17.71 12.20
C ILE A 98 22.15 -17.64 10.91
N ILE A 99 21.88 -16.65 10.07
CA ILE A 99 22.64 -16.44 8.81
C ILE A 99 24.11 -16.18 9.14
N LYS A 100 24.41 -15.30 10.08
CA LYS A 100 25.79 -14.99 10.49
C LYS A 100 26.53 -16.22 11.04
N ASP A 101 25.86 -17.05 11.82
CA ASP A 101 26.46 -18.28 12.36
C ASP A 101 26.69 -19.33 11.27
N LEU A 102 25.74 -19.51 10.34
CA LEU A 102 25.94 -20.39 9.18
C LEU A 102 27.11 -19.92 8.31
N THR A 103 27.23 -18.61 8.03
CA THR A 103 28.35 -18.06 7.25
C THR A 103 29.69 -18.30 7.95
N ARG A 104 29.75 -18.13 9.29
CA ARG A 104 30.96 -18.41 10.07
C ARG A 104 31.38 -19.89 10.02
N HIS A 105 30.43 -20.81 9.91
CA HIS A 105 30.73 -22.24 9.78
C HIS A 105 31.14 -22.62 8.34
N LEU A 106 30.68 -21.87 7.33
CA LEU A 106 31.07 -22.06 5.93
C LEU A 106 32.47 -21.50 5.62
N GLU A 107 32.95 -20.49 6.35
CA GLU A 107 34.33 -19.97 6.23
C GLU A 107 35.41 -21.01 6.58
N PHE A 108 35.06 -22.11 7.25
CA PHE A 108 36.00 -23.21 7.57
C PHE A 108 36.09 -24.32 6.50
N ALA A 109 35.40 -24.18 5.35
CA ALA A 109 35.32 -25.24 4.35
C ALA A 109 36.28 -25.12 3.15
N TYR A 110 37.21 -24.15 3.14
CA TYR A 110 38.29 -24.10 2.16
C TYR A 110 39.64 -24.25 2.85
N ALA A 111 40.29 -25.39 2.58
CA ALA A 111 41.71 -25.64 2.82
C ALA A 111 42.52 -25.30 1.57
#